data_AF-A0A3A9F0I1-F1
#
_entry.id   AF-A0A3A9F0I1-F1
#
_cell.length_a   1.000
_cell.length_b   1.000
_cell.length_c   1.000
_cell.angle_alpha   90.00
_cell.angle_beta   90.00
_cell.angle_gamma   90.00
#
_symmetry.space_group_name_H-M   'P 1'
#
loop_
_entity.id
_entity.type
_entity.pdbx_description
1 polymer ?
#
loop_
_entity_poly.entity_id
_entity_poly.type
_entity_poly.pdbx_seq_one_letter_code
_entity_poly.pdbx_strand_id
1 'polypeptide(L)'
;MDAAYVEVPYDIKELFGKGRLPVNAAFDGIPYQGQVVKMGTTSYIIGITRQIRRQIGKSFGDIVEVVIQERERGEISMWKCPKCGREFKKKGQSHYCGEKPKTIEEYILSQEADKQKELQYIRQILRSALPEAEERISWSMPTYWKKHNILHFAASKEHIGFYPGPEAVIHFAEELRGYKTDKGTIRIPYGKVDAALIEKIAKWCWETGNHA
;
A
#
# COMPACT_ATOMS: atom_id res chain seq x y z
N MET A 1 0.65 -5.82 -29.79
CA MET A 1 0.22 -4.59 -29.08
C MET A 1 -0.69 -3.83 -30.03
N ASP A 2 -1.94 -3.57 -29.63
CA ASP A 2 -2.94 -2.87 -30.47
C ASP A 2 -3.26 -1.47 -29.90
N ALA A 3 -2.20 -0.81 -29.41
CA ALA A 3 -2.27 0.50 -28.79
C ALA A 3 -2.15 1.57 -29.88
N ALA A 4 -3.15 2.44 -29.98
CA ALA A 4 -3.12 3.63 -30.80
C ALA A 4 -3.22 4.87 -29.91
N TYR A 5 -2.75 6.00 -30.41
CA TYR A 5 -2.85 7.28 -29.71
C TYR A 5 -3.04 8.41 -30.71
N VAL A 6 -3.51 9.54 -30.19
CA VAL A 6 -3.56 10.82 -30.90
C VAL A 6 -2.57 11.76 -30.21
N GLU A 7 -1.79 12.49 -31.01
CA GLU A 7 -0.90 13.53 -30.51
C GLU A 7 -1.71 14.76 -30.09
N VAL A 8 -1.39 15.29 -28.92
CA VAL A 8 -1.97 16.52 -28.38
C VAL A 8 -0.93 17.62 -28.56
N PRO A 9 -1.15 18.60 -29.45
CA PRO A 9 -0.15 19.59 -29.87
C PRO A 9 0.05 20.72 -28.83
N TYR A 10 -0.36 20.50 -27.59
CA TYR A 10 -0.31 21.49 -26.51
C TYR A 10 0.62 21.02 -25.39
N ASP A 11 1.40 21.94 -24.80
CA ASP A 11 2.13 21.63 -23.58
C ASP A 11 1.19 21.64 -22.38
N ILE A 12 0.73 20.45 -22.02
CA ILE A 12 -0.19 20.26 -20.90
C ILE A 12 0.43 20.65 -19.55
N LYS A 13 1.76 20.59 -19.40
CA LYS A 13 2.44 21.01 -18.17
C LYS A 13 2.49 22.52 -18.07
N GLU A 14 2.66 23.23 -19.19
CA GLU A 14 2.57 24.69 -19.23
C GLU A 14 1.12 25.17 -18.97
N LEU A 15 0.14 24.55 -19.62
CA LEU A 15 -1.26 24.97 -19.53
C LEU A 15 -1.93 24.61 -18.20
N PHE A 16 -1.63 23.45 -17.62
CA PHE A 16 -2.35 22.90 -16.47
C PHE A 16 -1.46 22.61 -15.25
N GLY A 17 -0.14 22.85 -15.34
CA GLY A 17 0.81 22.57 -14.25
C GLY A 17 0.99 21.08 -13.93
N LYS A 18 0.48 20.17 -14.78
CA LYS A 18 0.40 18.72 -14.49
C LYS A 18 1.13 17.92 -15.57
N GLY A 19 1.98 16.97 -15.16
CA GLY A 19 2.65 16.04 -16.08
C GLY A 19 1.74 14.91 -16.61
N ARG A 20 0.57 14.72 -16.00
CA ARG A 20 -0.50 13.82 -16.46
C ARG A 20 -1.84 14.49 -16.18
N LEU A 21 -2.66 14.66 -17.21
CA LEU A 21 -3.95 15.33 -17.11
C LEU A 21 -5.09 14.32 -17.27
N PRO A 22 -5.88 14.04 -16.22
CA PRO A 22 -7.10 13.26 -16.37
C PRO A 22 -8.13 14.06 -17.17
N VAL A 23 -8.79 13.42 -18.13
CA VAL A 23 -9.71 14.09 -19.07
C VAL A 23 -10.96 13.28 -19.31
N ASN A 24 -12.05 14.01 -19.56
CA ASN A 24 -13.19 13.51 -20.32
C ASN A 24 -12.95 13.92 -21.76
N ALA A 25 -12.82 12.95 -22.66
CA ALA A 25 -12.59 13.19 -24.07
C ALA A 25 -13.73 12.59 -24.92
N ALA A 26 -13.78 12.98 -26.19
CA ALA A 26 -14.59 12.31 -27.18
C ALA A 26 -13.78 12.11 -28.46
N PHE A 27 -13.87 10.94 -29.08
CA PHE A 27 -13.28 10.63 -30.38
C PHE A 27 -14.41 10.49 -31.39
N ASP A 28 -14.51 11.41 -32.36
CA ASP A 28 -15.64 11.53 -33.30
C ASP A 28 -17.01 11.41 -32.58
N GLY A 29 -17.15 12.10 -31.45
CA GLY A 29 -18.36 12.09 -30.62
C GLY A 29 -18.52 10.89 -29.68
N ILE A 30 -17.68 9.84 -29.78
CA ILE A 30 -17.71 8.70 -28.86
C ILE A 30 -17.00 9.07 -27.54
N PRO A 31 -17.71 9.06 -26.39
CA PRO A 31 -17.13 9.47 -25.12
C PRO A 31 -16.04 8.50 -24.66
N TYR A 32 -14.98 9.08 -24.09
CA TYR A 32 -13.83 8.37 -23.57
C TYR A 32 -13.34 9.02 -22.29
N GLN A 33 -13.08 8.20 -21.27
CA GLN A 33 -12.48 8.67 -20.03
C GLN A 33 -11.03 8.19 -19.96
N GLY A 34 -10.09 9.13 -19.95
CA GLY A 34 -8.68 8.81 -20.10
C GLY A 34 -7.75 9.80 -19.43
N GLN A 35 -6.50 9.78 -19.88
CA GLN A 35 -5.46 10.70 -19.45
C GLN A 35 -4.64 11.14 -20.65
N VAL A 36 -4.28 12.43 -20.68
CA VAL A 36 -3.23 12.95 -21.56
C VAL A 36 -1.90 12.84 -20.82
N VAL A 37 -0.91 12.22 -21.46
CA VAL A 37 0.37 11.87 -20.84
C VAL A 37 1.53 12.11 -21.80
N LYS A 38 2.74 12.31 -21.26
CA LYS A 38 4.00 12.27 -22.02
C LYS A 38 4.71 10.95 -21.70
N MET A 39 4.65 9.96 -22.59
CA MET A 39 5.21 8.62 -22.38
C MET A 39 6.31 8.30 -23.39
N GLY A 40 7.52 8.83 -23.16
CA GLY A 40 8.67 8.58 -24.05
C GLY A 40 8.52 9.17 -25.46
N THR A 41 7.47 9.95 -25.71
CA THR A 41 7.17 10.67 -26.94
C THR A 41 7.68 12.11 -26.87
N THR A 42 7.90 12.73 -28.03
CA THR A 42 8.22 14.16 -28.16
C THR A 42 7.05 15.05 -27.72
N SER A 43 5.83 14.63 -28.07
CA SER A 43 4.56 15.33 -27.78
C SER A 43 3.75 14.65 -26.67
N TYR A 44 2.76 15.35 -26.12
CA TYR A 44 1.72 14.73 -25.29
C TYR A 44 0.81 13.85 -26.14
N ILE A 45 0.27 12.78 -25.57
CA ILE A 45 -0.59 11.84 -26.28
C ILE A 45 -1.82 11.48 -25.44
N ILE A 46 -2.92 11.17 -26.13
CA ILE A 46 -4.09 10.49 -25.55
C ILE A 46 -4.29 9.14 -26.24
N GLY A 47 -4.36 8.07 -25.46
CA GLY A 47 -4.58 6.74 -26.00
C GLY A 47 -6.01 6.57 -26.52
N ILE A 48 -6.15 5.94 -27.69
CA ILE A 48 -7.43 5.53 -28.27
C ILE A 48 -7.53 4.01 -28.25
N THR A 49 -8.59 3.47 -27.64
CA THR A 49 -8.73 2.02 -27.47
C THR A 49 -9.14 1.36 -28.79
N ARG A 50 -8.85 0.06 -28.93
CA ARG A 50 -9.34 -0.76 -30.05
C ARG A 50 -10.86 -0.69 -30.19
N GLN A 51 -11.59 -0.65 -29.07
CA GLN A 51 -13.04 -0.56 -29.06
C GLN A 51 -13.54 0.74 -29.69
N ILE A 52 -12.98 1.88 -29.27
CA ILE A 52 -13.37 3.18 -29.81
C ILE A 52 -13.04 3.25 -31.31
N ARG A 53 -11.84 2.83 -31.71
CA ARG A 53 -11.43 2.74 -33.12
C ARG A 53 -12.42 1.94 -33.98
N ARG A 54 -12.89 0.79 -33.47
CA ARG A 54 -13.93 -0.01 -34.14
C ARG A 54 -15.27 0.72 -34.22
N GLN A 55 -15.66 1.47 -33.18
CA GLN A 55 -16.93 2.21 -33.16
C GLN A 55 -16.94 3.38 -34.14
N ILE A 56 -15.83 4.10 -34.26
CA ILE A 56 -15.70 5.25 -35.18
C ILE A 56 -15.28 4.83 -36.60
N GLY A 57 -15.00 3.53 -36.81
CA GLY A 57 -14.59 3.00 -38.10
C GLY A 57 -13.20 3.46 -38.56
N LYS A 58 -12.29 3.79 -37.63
CA LYS A 58 -10.96 4.33 -37.94
C LYS A 58 -9.83 3.40 -37.52
N SER A 59 -8.73 3.47 -38.25
CA SER A 59 -7.51 2.69 -38.08
C SER A 59 -6.29 3.60 -37.92
N PHE A 60 -5.10 3.01 -37.88
CA PHE A 60 -3.84 3.76 -37.83
C PHE A 60 -3.67 4.61 -39.10
N GLY A 61 -3.38 5.89 -38.93
CA GLY A 61 -3.20 6.86 -40.04
C GLY A 61 -4.45 7.69 -40.36
N ASP A 62 -5.62 7.29 -39.87
CA ASP A 62 -6.85 8.06 -40.06
C ASP A 62 -6.90 9.29 -39.14
N ILE A 63 -7.51 10.36 -39.65
CA ILE A 63 -7.75 11.60 -38.88
C ILE A 63 -8.94 11.38 -37.95
N VAL A 64 -8.79 11.71 -36.67
CA VAL A 64 -9.85 11.59 -35.64
C VAL A 64 -10.13 12.98 -35.07
N GLU A 65 -11.40 13.37 -34.96
CA GLU A 65 -11.76 14.56 -34.20
C GLU A 65 -11.70 14.24 -32.70
N VAL A 66 -10.96 15.04 -31.93
CA VAL A 66 -10.80 14.83 -30.50
C VAL A 66 -11.21 16.07 -29.71
N VAL A 67 -12.25 15.92 -28.90
CA VAL A 67 -12.62 16.92 -27.90
C VAL A 67 -12.03 16.49 -26.56
N ILE A 68 -11.33 17.39 -25.87
CA ILE A 68 -10.70 17.10 -24.58
C ILE A 68 -11.14 18.15 -23.57
N GLN A 69 -11.65 17.70 -22.43
CA GLN A 69 -11.96 18.55 -21.29
C GLN A 69 -11.21 18.03 -20.05
N GLU A 70 -10.54 18.93 -19.33
CA GLU A 70 -9.95 18.57 -18.04
C GLU A 70 -11.04 17.98 -17.15
N ARG A 71 -10.78 16.76 -16.65
CA ARG A 71 -11.67 16.16 -15.67
C ARG A 71 -11.29 16.73 -14.32
N GLU A 72 -12.14 17.61 -13.82
CA GLU A 72 -12.09 18.04 -12.42
C GLU A 72 -12.00 16.80 -11.54
N ARG A 73 -10.99 16.74 -10.68
CA ARG A 73 -11.03 15.80 -9.57
C ARG A 73 -12.16 16.30 -8.69
N GLY A 74 -13.37 15.76 -8.86
CA GLY A 74 -14.45 15.98 -7.91
C GLY A 74 -13.89 15.85 -6.51
N GLU A 75 -14.33 16.72 -5.59
CA GLU A 75 -13.89 16.72 -4.20
C GLU A 75 -13.79 15.28 -3.72
N ILE A 76 -12.57 14.86 -3.36
CA ILE A 76 -12.39 13.58 -2.71
C ILE A 76 -13.08 13.74 -1.38
N SER A 77 -14.36 13.34 -1.30
CA SER A 77 -15.08 13.30 -0.05
C SER A 77 -14.28 12.39 0.87
N MET A 78 -13.58 13.01 1.81
CA MET A 78 -12.77 12.28 2.75
C MET A 78 -13.73 11.56 3.68
N TRP A 79 -13.67 10.23 3.69
CA TRP A 79 -14.44 9.47 4.66
C TRP A 79 -13.80 9.64 6.03
N LYS A 80 -14.57 10.12 6.99
CA LYS A 80 -14.16 10.29 8.38
C LYS A 80 -14.38 8.99 9.17
N CYS A 81 -13.34 8.42 9.81
CA CYS A 81 -13.54 7.25 10.71
C CYS A 81 -14.53 7.68 11.81
N PRO A 82 -15.68 6.99 11.97
CA PRO A 82 -16.62 7.33 13.03
C PRO A 82 -16.04 7.08 14.43
N LYS A 83 -14.98 6.27 14.54
CA LYS A 83 -14.31 5.99 15.83
C LYS A 83 -13.22 7.00 16.22
N CYS A 84 -12.42 7.51 15.28
CA CYS A 84 -11.30 8.42 15.61
C CYS A 84 -11.34 9.77 14.90
N GLY A 85 -12.31 10.04 14.05
CA GLY A 85 -12.44 11.34 13.37
C GLY A 85 -11.39 11.62 12.28
N ARG A 86 -10.44 10.70 12.01
CA ARG A 86 -9.45 10.88 10.94
C ARG A 86 -10.06 10.67 9.56
N GLU A 87 -9.51 11.38 8.59
CA GLU A 87 -9.99 11.44 7.22
C GLU A 87 -9.21 10.51 6.28
N PHE A 88 -9.93 9.74 5.46
CA PHE A 88 -9.34 8.77 4.54
C PHE A 88 -9.97 8.86 3.15
N LYS A 89 -9.17 8.56 2.13
CA LYS A 89 -9.62 8.57 0.73
C LYS A 89 -10.62 7.45 0.40
N LYS A 90 -10.62 6.37 1.18
CA LYS A 90 -11.48 5.19 0.96
C LYS A 90 -12.38 4.98 2.16
N LYS A 91 -13.69 4.83 1.92
CA LYS A 91 -14.66 4.46 2.95
C LYS A 91 -14.31 3.08 3.53
N GLY A 92 -14.27 2.97 4.86
CA GLY A 92 -13.93 1.72 5.54
C GLY A 92 -12.47 1.31 5.40
N GLN A 93 -11.56 2.23 5.03
CA GLN A 93 -10.13 1.95 5.00
C GLN A 93 -9.66 1.40 6.35
N SER A 94 -8.99 0.25 6.35
CA SER A 94 -8.41 -0.31 7.56
C SER A 94 -7.33 0.62 8.11
N HIS A 95 -7.44 0.93 9.40
CA HIS A 95 -6.47 1.72 10.15
C HIS A 95 -6.72 1.54 11.65
N TYR A 96 -5.75 1.95 12.44
CA TYR A 96 -5.86 1.99 13.90
C TYR A 96 -6.69 3.23 14.35
N CYS A 97 -7.95 3.11 14.75
CA CYS A 97 -8.70 4.28 15.27
C CYS A 97 -8.28 4.50 16.75
N GLY A 98 -7.42 5.49 17.03
CA GLY A 98 -6.94 5.88 18.37
C GLY A 98 -5.86 6.96 18.31
N GLU A 99 -5.50 7.58 19.44
CA GLU A 99 -4.30 8.43 19.50
C GLU A 99 -3.07 7.58 19.15
N LYS A 100 -2.16 8.14 18.35
CA LYS A 100 -0.93 7.45 17.96
C LYS A 100 -0.16 7.10 19.25
N PRO A 101 0.06 5.81 19.54
CA PRO A 101 0.79 5.42 20.74
C PRO A 101 2.22 5.92 20.63
N LYS A 102 2.78 6.36 21.75
CA LYS A 102 4.17 6.81 21.85
C LYS A 102 5.10 5.64 22.15
N THR A 103 4.60 4.61 22.83
CA THR A 103 5.37 3.43 23.22
C THR A 103 4.66 2.12 22.84
N ILE A 104 5.43 1.02 22.82
CA ILE A 104 4.86 -0.32 22.62
C ILE A 104 3.89 -0.67 23.76
N GLU A 105 4.19 -0.26 24.99
CA GLU A 105 3.30 -0.46 26.14
C GLU A 105 1.94 0.20 25.93
N GLU A 106 1.93 1.48 25.55
CA GLU A 106 0.69 2.22 25.24
C GLU A 106 -0.09 1.57 24.09
N TYR A 107 0.61 1.07 23.07
CA TYR A 107 -0.05 0.34 21.97
C TYR A 107 -0.73 -0.93 22.46
N ILE A 108 -0.06 -1.70 23.33
CA ILE A 108 -0.61 -2.94 23.87
C ILE A 108 -1.81 -2.64 24.76
N LEU A 109 -1.68 -1.69 25.69
CA LEU A 109 -2.77 -1.30 26.60
C LEU A 109 -4.01 -0.76 25.89
N SER A 110 -3.87 -0.24 24.67
CA SER A 110 -5.01 0.23 23.86
C SER A 110 -5.78 -0.89 23.14
N GLN A 111 -5.31 -2.14 23.19
CA GLN A 111 -5.99 -3.28 22.59
C GLN A 111 -6.99 -3.93 23.56
N GLU A 112 -7.91 -4.72 23.02
CA GLU A 112 -8.81 -5.59 23.81
C GLU A 112 -8.00 -6.56 24.71
N ALA A 113 -8.49 -6.85 25.90
CA ALA A 113 -7.76 -7.56 26.95
C ALA A 113 -7.23 -8.95 26.52
N ASP A 114 -7.99 -9.66 25.68
CA ASP A 114 -7.60 -10.94 25.10
C ASP A 114 -6.36 -10.82 24.19
N LYS A 115 -6.26 -9.73 23.43
CA LYS A 115 -5.13 -9.44 22.54
C LYS A 115 -3.90 -8.97 23.30
N GLN A 116 -4.09 -8.24 24.40
CA GLN A 116 -2.97 -7.71 25.20
C GLN A 116 -2.01 -8.82 25.63
N LYS A 117 -2.55 -9.94 26.13
CA LYS A 117 -1.76 -11.08 26.61
C LYS A 117 -0.83 -11.63 25.53
N GLU A 118 -1.33 -11.81 24.31
CA GLU A 118 -0.52 -12.36 23.21
C GLU A 118 0.49 -11.35 22.66
N LEU A 119 0.13 -10.06 22.62
CA LEU A 119 1.06 -9.01 22.20
C LEU A 119 2.20 -8.82 23.20
N GLN A 120 1.90 -8.92 24.50
CA GLN A 120 2.92 -8.93 25.56
C GLN A 120 3.83 -10.14 25.42
N TYR A 121 3.27 -11.31 25.09
CA TYR A 121 4.06 -12.52 24.88
C TYR A 121 5.02 -12.37 23.69
N ILE A 122 4.55 -11.86 22.55
CA ILE A 122 5.42 -11.56 21.41
C ILE A 122 6.48 -10.52 21.77
N ARG A 123 6.13 -9.43 22.46
CA ARG A 123 7.10 -8.43 22.92
C ARG A 123 8.17 -9.05 23.82
N GLN A 124 7.79 -9.95 24.73
CA GLN A 124 8.74 -10.64 25.60
C GLN A 124 9.74 -11.48 24.80
N ILE A 125 9.23 -12.28 23.85
CA ILE A 125 10.08 -13.09 22.95
C ILE A 125 11.07 -12.19 22.20
N LEU A 126 10.57 -11.09 21.63
CA LEU A 126 11.39 -10.18 20.83
C LEU A 126 12.41 -9.40 21.67
N ARG A 127 12.08 -8.98 22.89
CA ARG A 127 13.05 -8.37 23.82
C ARG A 127 14.18 -9.32 24.19
N SER A 128 13.86 -10.60 24.39
CA SER A 128 14.87 -11.62 24.65
C SER A 128 15.71 -11.95 23.41
N ALA A 129 15.08 -11.99 22.24
CA ALA A 129 15.75 -12.27 20.97
C ALA A 129 16.66 -11.11 20.52
N LEU A 130 16.25 -9.88 20.77
CA LEU A 130 16.86 -8.64 20.28
C LEU A 130 17.16 -7.66 21.42
N PRO A 131 18.03 -8.01 22.39
CA PRO A 131 18.26 -7.20 23.59
C PRO A 131 18.87 -5.82 23.31
N GLU A 132 19.54 -5.65 22.17
CA GLU A 132 20.15 -4.39 21.72
C GLU A 132 19.22 -3.55 20.82
N ALA A 133 18.06 -4.07 20.42
CA ALA A 133 17.14 -3.34 19.55
C ALA A 133 16.36 -2.29 20.35
N GLU A 134 16.17 -1.12 19.74
CA GLU A 134 15.31 -0.07 20.30
C GLU A 134 13.83 -0.41 20.04
N GLU A 135 13.01 -0.34 21.09
CA GLU A 135 11.55 -0.42 20.98
C GLU A 135 10.97 0.95 20.63
N ARG A 136 10.21 1.03 19.53
CA ARG A 136 9.55 2.28 19.12
C ARG A 136 8.21 2.04 18.43
N ILE A 137 7.50 3.13 18.14
CA ILE A 137 6.28 3.12 17.31
C ILE A 137 6.58 3.69 15.92
N SER A 138 6.55 2.85 14.89
CA SER A 138 6.61 3.25 13.48
C SER A 138 5.30 2.89 12.79
N TRP A 139 4.75 3.82 12.00
CA TRP A 139 3.44 3.62 11.33
C TRP A 139 2.30 3.20 12.27
N SER A 140 2.34 3.66 13.53
CA SER A 140 1.41 3.27 14.62
C SER A 140 1.48 1.79 15.04
N MET A 141 2.61 1.13 14.78
CA MET A 141 2.85 -0.27 15.11
C MET A 141 4.10 -0.41 16.00
N PRO A 142 4.06 -1.31 16.99
CA PRO A 142 5.25 -1.81 17.69
C PRO A 142 6.36 -2.22 16.72
N THR A 143 7.56 -1.72 16.97
CA THR A 143 8.70 -1.85 16.06
C THR A 143 9.98 -2.08 16.86
N TYR A 144 10.79 -3.04 16.42
CA TYR A 144 12.17 -3.21 16.87
C TYR A 144 13.11 -2.60 15.83
N TRP A 145 14.04 -1.76 16.28
CA TRP A 145 14.85 -0.92 15.41
C TRP A 145 16.34 -0.96 15.76
N LYS A 146 17.19 -0.96 14.73
CA LYS A 146 18.63 -0.66 14.82
C LYS A 146 19.10 -0.07 13.51
N LYS A 147 19.25 1.26 13.43
CA LYS A 147 19.52 2.04 12.20
C LYS A 147 18.40 1.96 11.14
N HIS A 148 17.78 0.81 10.96
CA HIS A 148 16.60 0.52 10.14
C HIS A 148 15.55 -0.27 10.96
N ASN A 149 14.33 -0.40 10.43
CA ASN A 149 13.25 -1.17 11.06
C ASN A 149 13.50 -2.65 10.86
N ILE A 150 13.84 -3.40 11.92
CA ILE A 150 14.14 -4.82 11.82
C ILE A 150 12.86 -5.59 11.55
N LEU A 151 11.84 -5.35 12.39
CA LEU A 151 10.54 -5.98 12.28
C LEU A 151 9.46 -5.18 13.02
N HIS A 152 8.21 -5.52 12.72
CA HIS A 152 7.04 -4.96 13.38
C HIS A 152 6.08 -6.06 13.80
N PHE A 153 5.19 -5.73 14.72
CA PHE A 153 4.00 -6.54 14.97
C PHE A 153 2.79 -5.65 15.27
N ALA A 154 1.59 -6.10 14.90
CA ALA A 154 0.36 -5.36 15.14
C ALA A 154 -0.85 -6.29 15.30
N ALA A 155 -1.75 -5.94 16.21
CA ALA A 155 -3.04 -6.57 16.37
C ALA A 155 -3.95 -6.32 15.15
N SER A 156 -4.54 -7.40 14.64
CA SER A 156 -5.66 -7.36 13.70
C SER A 156 -6.91 -7.94 14.36
N LYS A 157 -8.02 -8.08 13.61
CA LYS A 157 -9.27 -8.61 14.17
C LYS A 157 -9.10 -10.05 14.70
N GLU A 158 -8.45 -10.91 13.92
CA GLU A 158 -8.40 -12.37 14.15
C GLU A 158 -6.97 -12.93 14.29
N HIS A 159 -5.96 -12.10 14.12
CA HIS A 159 -4.55 -12.52 14.17
C HIS A 159 -3.66 -11.36 14.60
N ILE A 160 -2.41 -11.68 14.93
CA ILE A 160 -1.31 -10.73 15.00
C ILE A 160 -0.62 -10.73 13.64
N GLY A 161 -0.51 -9.57 13.01
CA GLY A 161 0.35 -9.38 11.87
C GLY A 161 1.78 -9.22 12.36
N PHE A 162 2.67 -10.10 11.93
CA PHE A 162 4.10 -10.06 12.18
C PHE A 162 4.83 -9.75 10.88
N TYR A 163 5.69 -8.74 10.89
CA TYR A 163 6.25 -8.14 9.66
C TYR A 163 7.77 -8.14 9.73
N PRO A 164 8.44 -9.25 9.36
CA PRO A 164 9.91 -9.35 9.36
C PRO A 164 10.55 -8.96 8.03
N GLY A 165 9.76 -8.57 7.02
CA GLY A 165 10.24 -8.30 5.67
C GLY A 165 10.14 -9.51 4.72
N PRO A 166 10.15 -9.29 3.40
CA PRO A 166 9.89 -10.32 2.40
C PRO A 166 10.93 -11.44 2.38
N GLU A 167 12.20 -11.12 2.61
CA GLU A 167 13.30 -12.08 2.60
C GLU A 167 13.17 -13.10 3.73
N ALA A 168 12.70 -12.66 4.91
CA ALA A 168 12.41 -13.56 6.02
C ALA A 168 11.26 -14.53 5.68
N VAL A 169 10.17 -14.03 5.08
CA VAL A 169 9.05 -14.90 4.67
C VAL A 169 9.50 -15.95 3.65
N ILE A 170 10.41 -15.58 2.74
CA ILE A 170 10.99 -16.52 1.76
C ILE A 170 11.90 -17.53 2.45
N HIS A 171 12.82 -17.07 3.32
CA HIS A 171 13.78 -17.93 4.00
C HIS A 171 13.11 -18.98 4.89
N PHE A 172 12.06 -18.58 5.61
CA PHE A 172 11.33 -19.42 6.56
C PHE A 172 10.09 -20.10 5.97
N ALA A 173 9.92 -20.13 4.64
CA ALA A 173 8.68 -20.59 3.99
C ALA A 173 8.24 -22.00 4.43
N GLU A 174 9.20 -22.91 4.65
CA GLU A 174 8.94 -24.29 5.08
C GLU A 174 8.38 -24.36 6.51
N GLU A 175 8.94 -23.59 7.43
CA GLU A 175 8.50 -23.49 8.83
C GLU A 175 7.17 -22.72 8.94
N LEU A 176 6.88 -21.85 7.97
CA LEU A 176 5.68 -21.02 7.93
C LEU A 176 4.45 -21.70 7.30
N ARG A 177 4.54 -22.96 6.86
CA ARG A 177 3.43 -23.68 6.19
C ARG A 177 2.11 -23.72 7.00
N GLY A 178 2.18 -23.60 8.32
CA GLY A 178 1.02 -23.53 9.21
C GLY A 178 0.35 -22.15 9.30
N TYR A 179 0.96 -21.11 8.72
CA TYR A 179 0.49 -19.72 8.79
C TYR A 179 0.08 -19.20 7.41
N LYS A 180 -0.85 -18.23 7.40
CA LYS A 180 -1.11 -17.45 6.20
C LYS A 180 -0.02 -16.37 6.07
N THR A 181 0.61 -16.29 4.91
CA THR A 181 1.67 -15.32 4.63
C THR A 181 1.34 -14.49 3.39
N ASP A 182 1.84 -13.24 3.37
CA ASP A 182 1.90 -12.37 2.18
C ASP A 182 3.34 -11.84 2.05
N LYS A 183 3.60 -10.94 1.07
CA LYS A 183 4.91 -10.30 0.91
C LYS A 183 5.35 -9.60 2.21
N GLY A 184 6.27 -10.23 2.94
CA GLY A 184 6.84 -9.72 4.19
C GLY A 184 5.91 -9.73 5.40
N THR A 185 4.79 -10.47 5.34
CA THR A 185 3.81 -10.55 6.43
C THR A 185 3.52 -11.99 6.79
N ILE A 186 3.48 -12.28 8.09
CA ILE A 186 3.03 -13.54 8.68
C ILE A 186 1.81 -13.24 9.54
N ARG A 187 0.70 -13.92 9.29
CA ARG A 187 -0.53 -13.79 10.08
C ARG A 187 -0.56 -14.91 11.12
N ILE A 188 -0.28 -14.55 12.36
CA ILE A 188 -0.24 -15.47 13.51
C ILE A 188 -1.61 -15.44 14.18
N PRO A 189 -2.46 -16.48 14.04
CA PRO A 189 -3.76 -16.50 14.72
C PRO A 189 -3.56 -16.39 16.23
N TYR A 190 -4.49 -15.71 16.91
CA TYR A 190 -4.46 -15.68 18.37
C TYR A 190 -4.54 -17.12 18.92
N GLY A 191 -3.73 -17.42 19.94
CA GLY A 191 -3.59 -18.74 20.54
C GLY A 191 -2.60 -19.65 19.82
N LYS A 192 -1.95 -19.18 18.75
CA LYS A 192 -1.06 -19.97 17.88
C LYS A 192 0.34 -19.35 17.74
N VAL A 193 0.78 -18.57 18.73
CA VAL A 193 2.14 -18.02 18.79
C VAL A 193 3.15 -19.16 18.95
N ASP A 194 3.99 -19.37 17.93
CA ASP A 194 5.18 -20.22 18.02
C ASP A 194 6.38 -19.37 18.45
N ALA A 195 6.72 -19.44 19.73
CA ALA A 195 7.78 -18.63 20.30
C ALA A 195 9.15 -18.93 19.70
N ALA A 196 9.44 -20.21 19.43
CA ALA A 196 10.73 -20.62 18.89
C ALA A 196 10.91 -20.09 17.46
N LEU A 197 9.85 -20.16 16.65
CA LEU A 197 9.89 -19.65 15.28
C LEU A 197 10.02 -18.12 15.25
N ILE A 198 9.28 -17.39 16.09
CA ILE A 198 9.37 -15.92 16.16
C ILE A 198 10.77 -15.48 16.61
N GLU A 199 11.33 -16.12 17.62
CA GLU A 199 12.70 -15.85 18.07
C GLU A 199 13.71 -16.10 16.96
N LYS A 200 13.60 -17.24 16.27
CA LYS A 200 14.48 -17.62 15.17
C LYS A 200 14.43 -16.60 14.02
N ILE A 201 13.22 -16.18 13.61
CA ILE A 201 13.04 -15.16 12.57
C ILE A 201 13.65 -13.83 13.01
N ALA A 202 13.39 -13.39 14.24
CA ALA A 202 13.88 -12.11 14.75
C ALA A 202 15.42 -12.06 14.76
N LYS A 203 16.09 -13.10 15.28
CA LYS A 203 17.55 -13.19 15.29
C LYS A 203 18.12 -13.24 13.88
N TRP A 204 17.51 -13.99 12.98
CA TRP A 204 17.95 -14.04 11.58
C TRP A 204 17.87 -12.68 10.89
N CYS A 205 16.78 -11.92 11.09
CA CYS A 205 16.66 -10.55 10.58
C CYS A 205 17.78 -9.65 11.12
N TRP A 206 18.08 -9.75 12.41
CA TRP A 206 19.15 -9.00 13.06
C TRP A 206 20.54 -9.33 12.52
N GLU A 207 20.86 -10.62 12.39
CA GLU A 207 22.19 -11.10 11.99
C GLU A 207 22.48 -10.85 10.51
N THR A 208 21.48 -11.00 9.65
CA THR A 208 21.65 -10.86 8.20
C THR A 208 21.45 -9.44 7.69
N GLY A 209 20.82 -8.57 8.50
CA GLY A 209 20.41 -7.24 8.08
C GLY A 209 19.22 -7.22 7.12
N ASN A 210 18.58 -8.37 6.88
CA ASN A 210 17.29 -8.42 6.18
C ASN A 210 16.18 -7.96 7.13
N HIS A 211 15.35 -7.05 6.67
CA HIS A 211 14.49 -6.28 7.56
C HIS A 211 13.18 -5.87 6.87
N ALA A 212 12.27 -5.29 7.67
CA ALA A 212 10.96 -4.83 7.21
C ALA A 212 10.99 -3.51 6.42
#